data_AF-A0A7D9E4W1-F1
#
_entry.id   AF-A0A7D9E4W1-F1
#
_cell.length_a   1.000
_cell.length_b   1.000
_cell.length_c   1.000
_cell.angle_alpha   90.00
_cell.angle_beta   90.00
_cell.angle_gamma   90.00
#
_symmetry.space_group_name_H-M   'P 1'
#
loop_
_entity.id
_entity.type
_entity.pdbx_description
1 polymer ?
#
loop_
_entity_poly.entity_id
_entity_poly.type
_entity_poly.pdbx_seq_one_letter_code
_entity_poly.pdbx_strand_id
1 'polypeptide(L)'
;MKRQQLNVLYLVIIAVCYILATEAVTGTCNPWFGPAGAVHCIQVPGIYYGYQWATCRTDTYVKTTSKNRHKCADSTRIYCYYQCMLDVYGRENGVVFSQCKCSPIGPPPTVKVPLPAWCYSPDGRKCNWYRECLNKAYPKCENDKDDYAIKFAEKFCQLYDKSYKGFSQEGKKWVDAVRKCLQVKLVPLIDTFRVKTCKDLKSTAFKTHSPCYLNPDETSLSYCRLSNEDKDTVFWTIKSSIWEGILAHFERTDRC
;
A
#
# COMPACT_ATOMS: atom_id res chain seq x y z
N MET A 1 -12.33 -15.54 52.05
CA MET A 1 -12.98 -15.35 50.73
C MET A 1 -12.39 -14.19 49.90
N LYS A 2 -12.19 -12.97 50.44
CA LYS A 2 -11.64 -11.82 49.67
C LYS A 2 -10.22 -12.02 49.08
N ARG A 3 -9.33 -12.68 49.82
CA ARG A 3 -7.91 -12.90 49.41
C ARG A 3 -7.77 -13.88 48.23
N GLN A 4 -8.71 -14.81 48.11
CA GLN A 4 -8.70 -15.85 47.06
C GLN A 4 -9.19 -15.28 45.72
N GLN A 5 -10.19 -14.39 45.75
CA GLN A 5 -10.63 -13.69 44.54
C GLN A 5 -9.62 -12.67 44.01
N LEU A 6 -8.86 -12.02 44.90
CA LEU A 6 -7.79 -11.10 44.50
C LEU A 6 -6.65 -11.82 43.76
N ASN A 7 -6.29 -13.04 44.20
CA ASN A 7 -5.27 -13.86 43.54
C ASN A 7 -5.73 -14.37 42.17
N VAL A 8 -7.01 -14.73 42.02
CA VAL A 8 -7.59 -15.15 40.73
C VAL A 8 -7.62 -13.98 39.74
N LEU A 9 -8.03 -12.79 40.19
CA LEU A 9 -8.03 -11.59 39.35
C LEU A 9 -6.61 -11.22 38.90
N TYR A 10 -5.63 -11.31 39.81
CA TYR A 10 -4.23 -11.03 39.49
C TYR A 10 -3.66 -12.02 38.47
N LEU A 11 -3.98 -13.31 38.59
CA LEU A 11 -3.59 -14.34 37.62
C LEU A 11 -4.26 -14.14 36.26
N VAL A 12 -5.53 -13.72 36.23
CA VAL A 12 -6.23 -13.37 34.98
C VAL A 12 -5.62 -12.13 34.35
N ILE A 13 -5.27 -11.10 35.13
CA ILE A 13 -4.58 -9.91 34.61
C ILE A 13 -3.21 -10.27 34.06
N ILE A 14 -2.43 -11.12 34.74
CA ILE A 14 -1.14 -11.61 34.22
C ILE A 14 -1.36 -12.40 32.93
N ALA A 15 -2.32 -13.31 32.88
CA ALA A 15 -2.60 -14.10 31.69
C ALA A 15 -3.06 -13.22 30.52
N VAL A 16 -3.93 -12.23 30.76
CA VAL A 16 -4.36 -11.25 29.76
C VAL A 16 -3.19 -10.36 29.33
N CYS A 17 -2.34 -9.90 30.26
CA CYS A 17 -1.13 -9.16 29.92
C CYS A 17 -0.13 -10.02 29.14
N TYR A 18 -0.03 -11.32 29.41
CA TYR A 18 0.82 -12.25 28.65
C TYR A 18 0.26 -12.48 27.25
N ILE A 19 -1.06 -12.67 27.11
CA ILE A 19 -1.75 -12.79 25.82
C ILE A 19 -1.57 -11.50 25.01
N LEU A 20 -1.79 -10.33 25.62
CA LEU A 20 -1.60 -9.02 24.97
C LEU A 20 -0.12 -8.72 24.66
N ALA A 21 0.83 -9.19 25.46
CA ALA A 21 2.26 -9.02 25.23
C ALA A 21 2.80 -9.90 24.09
N THR A 22 2.10 -10.97 23.71
CA THR A 22 2.49 -11.80 22.57
C THR A 22 2.13 -11.20 21.20
N GLU A 23 1.31 -10.15 21.15
CA GLU A 23 0.86 -9.55 19.88
C GLU A 23 1.86 -8.54 19.28
N ALA A 24 2.92 -8.17 20.01
CA ALA A 24 4.01 -7.33 19.50
C ALA A 24 5.22 -8.12 18.97
N VAL A 25 5.10 -9.45 18.86
CA VAL A 25 6.06 -10.29 18.14
C VAL A 25 5.76 -10.18 16.65
N THR A 26 6.77 -9.88 15.83
CA THR A 26 6.69 -9.92 14.37
C THR A 26 6.18 -11.29 13.92
N GLY A 27 4.86 -11.43 13.76
CA GLY A 27 4.22 -12.71 13.47
C GLY A 27 4.74 -13.30 12.16
N THR A 28 5.07 -14.58 12.16
CA THR A 28 5.37 -15.30 10.92
C THR A 28 4.18 -15.19 9.97
N CYS A 29 4.43 -14.95 8.67
CA CYS A 29 3.38 -14.83 7.67
C CYS A 29 2.64 -16.17 7.51
N ASN A 30 1.53 -16.32 8.23
CA ASN A 30 0.67 -17.50 8.11
C ASN A 30 -0.09 -17.43 6.77
N PRO A 31 -0.12 -18.51 5.97
CA PRO A 31 -0.78 -18.51 4.67
C PRO A 31 -2.27 -18.15 4.66
N TRP A 32 -2.96 -18.31 5.79
CA TRP A 32 -4.40 -18.13 5.93
C TRP A 32 -4.76 -16.91 6.78
N PHE A 33 -3.96 -16.64 7.80
CA PHE A 33 -4.26 -15.62 8.81
C PHE A 33 -3.35 -14.38 8.76
N GLY A 34 -2.25 -14.42 7.98
CA GLY A 34 -1.26 -13.34 7.94
C GLY A 34 -0.39 -13.29 9.22
N PRO A 35 -0.11 -12.10 9.80
CA PRO A 35 -0.71 -10.79 9.52
C PRO A 35 -0.01 -10.05 8.36
N ALA A 36 -0.79 -9.28 7.60
CA ALA A 36 -0.25 -8.41 6.55
C ALA A 36 0.69 -7.35 7.14
N GLY A 37 1.79 -7.06 6.44
CA GLY A 37 2.80 -6.09 6.89
C GLY A 37 3.89 -6.66 7.78
N ALA A 38 3.75 -7.90 8.27
CA ALA A 38 4.86 -8.61 8.91
C ALA A 38 6.04 -8.75 7.94
N VAL A 39 7.26 -8.53 8.42
CA VAL A 39 8.47 -8.54 7.60
C VAL A 39 9.39 -9.67 8.03
N HIS A 40 10.10 -10.27 7.08
CA HIS A 40 11.10 -11.30 7.36
C HIS A 40 12.30 -11.13 6.42
N CYS A 41 13.49 -11.42 6.94
CA CYS A 41 14.70 -11.44 6.12
C CYS A 41 14.83 -12.80 5.47
N ILE A 42 14.74 -12.88 4.14
CA ILE A 42 14.78 -14.15 3.41
C ILE A 42 15.88 -14.16 2.36
N GLN A 43 16.35 -15.36 2.03
CA GLN A 43 17.19 -15.61 0.87
C GLN A 43 16.43 -16.54 -0.08
N VAL A 44 16.51 -16.27 -1.38
CA VAL A 44 15.98 -17.16 -2.42
C VAL A 44 17.16 -17.60 -3.28
N PRO A 45 17.82 -18.72 -2.91
CA PRO A 45 18.99 -19.22 -3.62
C PRO A 45 18.70 -19.44 -5.10
N GLY A 46 19.67 -19.16 -5.97
CA GLY A 46 19.55 -19.31 -7.42
C GLY A 46 18.76 -18.20 -8.14
N ILE A 47 18.03 -17.35 -7.42
CA ILE A 47 17.28 -16.22 -8.01
C ILE A 47 17.94 -14.88 -7.65
N TYR A 48 18.29 -14.68 -6.38
CA TYR A 48 18.90 -13.42 -5.92
C TYR A 48 20.25 -13.64 -5.25
N TYR A 49 21.18 -12.72 -5.49
CA TYR A 49 22.50 -12.69 -4.84
C TYR A 49 22.43 -11.90 -3.53
N GLY A 50 21.96 -12.56 -2.48
CA GLY A 50 21.94 -12.04 -1.11
C GLY A 50 20.59 -12.16 -0.40
N TYR A 51 20.58 -11.79 0.89
CA TYR A 51 19.37 -11.69 1.70
C TYR A 51 18.61 -10.40 1.41
N GLN A 52 17.28 -10.48 1.45
CA GLN A 52 16.40 -9.33 1.28
C GLN A 52 15.19 -9.38 2.19
N TRP A 53 14.64 -8.21 2.52
CA TRP A 53 13.36 -8.13 3.19
C TRP A 53 12.25 -8.66 2.29
N ALA A 54 11.30 -9.38 2.90
CA ALA A 54 10.02 -9.72 2.30
C ALA A 54 8.90 -9.35 3.26
N THR A 55 7.81 -8.85 2.71
CA THR A 55 6.63 -8.44 3.47
C THR A 55 5.51 -9.44 3.29
N CYS A 56 4.80 -9.80 4.34
CA CYS A 56 3.60 -10.60 4.28
C CYS A 56 2.50 -9.80 3.58
N ARG A 57 2.10 -10.26 2.39
CA ARG A 57 1.09 -9.63 1.54
C ARG A 57 -0.06 -10.59 1.29
N THR A 58 -1.23 -10.04 0.98
CA THR A 58 -2.32 -10.86 0.43
C THR A 58 -2.01 -11.28 -1.01
N ASP A 59 -2.49 -12.43 -1.43
CA ASP A 59 -2.43 -12.86 -2.83
C ASP A 59 -3.11 -11.85 -3.77
N THR A 60 -4.22 -11.25 -3.31
CA THR A 60 -4.90 -10.16 -4.02
C THR A 60 -3.99 -8.96 -4.26
N TYR A 61 -3.21 -8.55 -3.25
CA TYR A 61 -2.22 -7.48 -3.42
C TYR A 61 -1.15 -7.87 -4.42
N VAL A 62 -0.57 -9.08 -4.29
CA VAL A 62 0.49 -9.58 -5.18
C VAL A 62 0.03 -9.61 -6.63
N LYS A 63 -1.16 -10.15 -6.90
CA LYS A 63 -1.79 -10.16 -8.23
C LYS A 63 -2.01 -8.74 -8.76
N THR A 64 -2.58 -7.86 -7.93
CA THR A 64 -2.87 -6.49 -8.37
C THR A 64 -1.60 -5.71 -8.71
N THR A 65 -0.59 -5.73 -7.83
CA THR A 65 0.63 -4.92 -8.02
C THR A 65 1.51 -5.44 -9.15
N SER A 66 1.51 -6.77 -9.37
CA SER A 66 2.32 -7.43 -10.41
C SER A 66 1.65 -7.49 -11.77
N LYS A 67 0.37 -7.09 -11.87
CA LYS A 67 -0.47 -7.34 -13.05
C LYS A 67 -0.54 -8.83 -13.35
N ASN A 68 -1.04 -9.61 -12.37
CA ASN A 68 -1.23 -11.07 -12.35
C ASN A 68 -0.02 -11.92 -12.76
N ARG A 69 1.14 -11.30 -13.03
CA ARG A 69 2.39 -12.00 -13.30
C ARG A 69 2.86 -12.80 -12.10
N HIS A 70 2.55 -12.32 -10.90
CA HIS A 70 2.89 -12.99 -9.65
C HIS A 70 1.62 -13.33 -8.87
N LYS A 71 1.71 -14.43 -8.12
CA LYS A 71 0.72 -14.92 -7.17
C LYS A 71 1.45 -15.66 -6.06
N CYS A 72 0.78 -15.91 -4.95
CA CYS A 72 1.29 -16.86 -3.97
C CYS A 72 1.45 -18.25 -4.62
N ALA A 73 2.52 -18.96 -4.27
CA ALA A 73 2.93 -20.20 -4.95
C ALA A 73 1.83 -21.28 -4.95
N ASP A 74 1.02 -21.32 -3.90
CA ASP A 74 -0.16 -22.17 -3.76
C ASP A 74 -1.40 -21.28 -3.88
N SER A 75 -2.28 -21.62 -4.83
CA SER A 75 -3.48 -20.84 -5.17
C SER A 75 -4.53 -20.79 -4.07
N THR A 76 -4.42 -21.64 -3.05
CA THR A 76 -5.32 -21.64 -1.91
C THR A 76 -4.91 -20.62 -0.85
N ARG A 77 -3.64 -20.17 -0.84
CA ARG A 77 -3.12 -19.25 0.17
C ARG A 77 -3.68 -17.85 0.01
N ILE A 78 -4.08 -17.25 1.13
CA ILE A 78 -4.52 -15.85 1.20
C ILE A 78 -3.31 -14.93 1.35
N TYR A 79 -2.28 -15.38 2.06
CA TYR A 79 -1.07 -14.60 2.35
C TYR A 79 0.21 -15.33 1.93
N CYS A 80 1.22 -14.56 1.54
CA CYS A 80 2.58 -15.04 1.36
C CYS A 80 3.60 -13.91 1.55
N TYR A 81 4.86 -14.30 1.80
CA TYR A 81 5.97 -13.35 1.75
C TYR A 81 6.22 -12.93 0.30
N TYR A 82 6.21 -11.63 0.06
CA TYR A 82 6.52 -11.04 -1.24
C TYR A 82 7.82 -10.23 -1.14
N GLN A 83 8.77 -10.57 -2.02
CA GLN A 83 10.15 -10.10 -1.95
C GLN A 83 10.26 -8.61 -2.29
N CYS A 84 11.06 -7.85 -1.54
CA CYS A 84 11.27 -6.42 -1.79
C CYS A 84 11.72 -6.12 -3.23
N MET A 85 12.60 -6.94 -3.81
CA MET A 85 13.05 -6.76 -5.18
C MET A 85 11.90 -6.87 -6.20
N LEU A 86 10.93 -7.78 -5.97
CA LEU A 86 9.72 -7.88 -6.79
C LEU A 86 8.75 -6.74 -6.50
N ASP A 87 8.44 -6.50 -5.23
CA ASP A 87 7.37 -5.58 -4.81
C ASP A 87 7.71 -4.12 -5.15
N VAL A 88 8.95 -3.71 -4.88
CA VAL A 88 9.37 -2.31 -5.04
C VAL A 88 9.93 -2.04 -6.44
N TYR A 89 10.72 -2.97 -6.98
CA TYR A 89 11.50 -2.75 -8.20
C TYR A 89 11.04 -3.58 -9.40
N GLY A 90 10.12 -4.53 -9.22
CA GLY A 90 9.70 -5.43 -10.28
C GLY A 90 10.84 -6.29 -10.85
N ARG A 91 11.88 -6.55 -10.07
CA ARG A 91 13.08 -7.30 -10.49
C ARG A 91 13.00 -8.74 -10.03
N GLU A 92 12.90 -9.66 -10.97
CA GLU A 92 12.69 -11.09 -10.73
C GLU A 92 13.95 -11.87 -10.36
N ASN A 93 15.15 -11.34 -10.64
CA ASN A 93 16.42 -11.96 -10.27
C ASN A 93 17.54 -10.91 -10.16
N GLY A 94 18.71 -11.35 -9.69
CA GLY A 94 19.95 -10.56 -9.70
C GLY A 94 20.41 -10.09 -8.32
N VAL A 95 21.26 -9.06 -8.30
CA VAL A 95 21.86 -8.52 -7.07
C VAL A 95 20.81 -7.75 -6.26
N VAL A 96 20.68 -8.08 -4.97
CA VAL A 96 19.75 -7.37 -4.07
C VAL A 96 20.17 -5.91 -3.91
N PHE A 97 19.26 -4.98 -4.18
CA PHE A 97 19.51 -3.55 -4.00
C PHE A 97 19.64 -3.18 -2.53
N SER A 98 20.47 -2.18 -2.24
CA SER A 98 20.79 -1.76 -0.86
C SER A 98 19.55 -1.50 0.01
N GLN A 99 18.49 -0.90 -0.56
CA GLN A 99 17.24 -0.65 0.16
C GLN A 99 16.41 -1.90 0.48
N CYS A 100 16.68 -3.03 -0.20
CA CYS A 100 16.05 -4.31 0.07
C CYS A 100 16.92 -5.23 0.93
N LYS A 101 18.23 -4.96 1.08
CA LYS A 101 19.15 -5.84 1.80
C LYS A 101 18.78 -5.93 3.28
N CYS A 102 18.96 -7.13 3.83
CA CYS A 102 18.80 -7.40 5.25
C CYS A 102 19.86 -8.40 5.72
N SER A 103 19.99 -8.56 7.04
CA SER A 103 20.78 -9.61 7.66
C SER A 103 19.85 -10.54 8.44
N PRO A 104 19.97 -11.88 8.31
CA PRO A 104 19.12 -12.82 9.04
C PRO A 104 19.34 -12.79 10.55
N ILE A 105 20.51 -12.29 11.00
CA ILE A 105 20.87 -12.12 12.41
C ILE A 105 20.72 -10.64 12.84
N GLY A 106 20.38 -9.76 11.89
CA GLY A 106 20.19 -8.34 12.17
C GLY A 106 18.90 -8.08 12.96
N PRO A 107 18.81 -6.95 13.67
CA PRO A 107 17.58 -6.58 14.35
C PRO A 107 16.44 -6.42 13.33
N PRO A 108 15.21 -6.85 13.66
CA PRO A 108 14.07 -6.58 12.81
C PRO A 108 13.83 -5.06 12.71
N PRO A 109 13.19 -4.58 11.63
CA PRO A 109 12.85 -3.18 11.50
C PRO A 109 11.96 -2.73 12.66
N THR A 110 12.31 -1.61 13.29
CA THR A 110 11.52 -1.07 14.39
C THR A 110 10.16 -0.57 13.88
N VAL A 111 9.08 -1.20 14.32
CA VAL A 111 7.71 -0.74 14.06
C VAL A 111 7.45 0.47 14.97
N LYS A 112 7.50 1.68 14.42
CA LYS A 112 7.24 2.91 15.21
C LYS A 112 5.76 3.17 15.41
N VAL A 113 4.93 2.79 14.43
CA VAL A 113 3.48 2.96 14.45
C VAL A 113 2.87 1.69 13.85
N PRO A 114 2.12 0.89 14.63
CA PRO A 114 1.42 -0.27 14.08
C PRO A 114 0.30 0.20 13.16
N LEU A 115 0.22 -0.40 11.97
CA LEU A 115 -0.83 -0.11 10.99
C LEU A 115 -1.82 -1.28 10.92
N PRO A 116 -3.13 -1.00 10.73
CA PRO A 116 -4.11 -2.04 10.48
C PRO A 116 -3.77 -2.90 9.26
N ALA A 117 -4.15 -4.18 9.27
CA ALA A 117 -3.88 -5.10 8.16
C ALA A 117 -4.41 -4.61 6.80
N TRP A 118 -5.55 -3.91 6.78
CA TRP A 118 -6.14 -3.37 5.56
C TRP A 118 -5.28 -2.28 4.89
N CYS A 119 -4.31 -1.69 5.61
CA CYS A 119 -3.35 -0.76 5.03
C CYS A 119 -2.44 -1.42 3.98
N TYR A 120 -2.16 -2.72 4.14
CA TYR A 120 -1.24 -3.48 3.29
C TYR A 120 -1.93 -4.16 2.08
N SER A 121 -3.24 -4.01 1.94
CA SER A 121 -4.03 -4.52 0.82
C SER A 121 -5.28 -3.67 0.59
N PRO A 122 -5.11 -2.38 0.22
CA PRO A 122 -6.23 -1.46 0.01
C PRO A 122 -7.13 -1.90 -1.14
N ASP A 123 -8.44 -1.66 -0.98
CA ASP A 123 -9.46 -1.93 -2.00
C ASP A 123 -9.62 -0.80 -3.03
N GLY A 124 -9.01 0.37 -2.79
CA GLY A 124 -9.14 1.58 -3.62
C GLY A 124 -10.30 2.50 -3.23
N ARG A 125 -11.31 1.99 -2.52
CA ARG A 125 -12.55 2.73 -2.21
C ARG A 125 -12.42 3.55 -0.93
N LYS A 126 -11.61 3.09 0.01
CA LYS A 126 -11.42 3.78 1.29
C LYS A 126 -10.48 4.97 1.15
N CYS A 127 -11.00 6.18 0.91
CA CYS A 127 -10.16 7.38 0.81
C CYS A 127 -9.41 7.71 2.10
N ASN A 128 -9.96 7.33 3.26
CA ASN A 128 -9.25 7.49 4.53
C ASN A 128 -7.98 6.62 4.63
N TRP A 129 -7.70 5.69 3.70
CA TRP A 129 -6.40 4.99 3.62
C TRP A 129 -5.21 5.96 3.59
N TYR A 130 -5.32 7.08 2.89
CA TYR A 130 -4.25 8.08 2.82
C TYR A 130 -3.91 8.65 4.20
N ARG A 131 -4.92 9.02 5.00
CA ARG A 131 -4.69 9.53 6.36
C ARG A 131 -4.40 8.42 7.38
N GLU A 132 -5.15 7.33 7.36
CA GLU A 132 -5.10 6.28 8.40
C GLU A 132 -3.97 5.26 8.17
N CYS A 133 -3.38 5.21 6.98
CA CYS A 133 -2.28 4.29 6.65
C CYS A 133 -1.04 5.05 6.21
N LEU A 134 -1.15 5.85 5.15
CA LEU A 134 0.01 6.51 4.57
C LEU A 134 0.55 7.61 5.49
N ASN A 135 -0.27 8.54 5.99
CA ASN A 135 0.20 9.57 6.93
C ASN A 135 0.69 8.98 8.25
N LYS A 136 0.00 7.96 8.79
CA LYS A 136 0.42 7.30 10.03
C LYS A 136 1.77 6.59 9.91
N ALA A 137 2.14 6.13 8.71
CA ALA A 137 3.48 5.60 8.45
C ALA A 137 4.57 6.71 8.44
N TYR A 138 4.17 7.99 8.35
CA TYR A 138 5.04 9.15 8.22
C TYR A 138 4.63 10.30 9.16
N PRO A 139 4.64 10.09 10.49
CA PRO A 139 4.21 11.12 11.43
C PRO A 139 5.07 12.40 11.36
N LYS A 140 6.34 12.28 10.92
CA LYS A 140 7.24 13.42 10.73
C LYS A 140 6.91 14.30 9.51
N CYS A 141 6.08 13.81 8.60
CA CYS A 141 5.66 14.56 7.43
C CYS A 141 4.34 15.30 7.67
N GLU A 142 3.70 15.09 8.81
CA GLU A 142 2.51 15.83 9.19
C GLU A 142 2.85 17.32 9.36
N ASN A 143 2.09 18.19 8.68
CA ASN A 143 2.33 19.64 8.62
C ASN A 143 3.66 20.07 7.95
N ASP A 144 4.38 19.17 7.29
CA ASP A 144 5.47 19.53 6.39
C ASP A 144 4.93 20.14 5.09
N LYS A 145 5.73 20.91 4.36
CA LYS A 145 5.35 21.42 3.02
C LYS A 145 5.03 20.30 2.03
N ASP A 146 5.53 19.08 2.26
CA ASP A 146 5.27 17.89 1.47
C ASP A 146 4.06 17.07 1.98
N ASP A 147 3.51 17.36 3.18
CA ASP A 147 2.20 16.86 3.68
C ASP A 147 1.08 17.17 2.68
N TYR A 148 1.25 18.30 1.98
CA TYR A 148 0.36 18.78 0.94
C TYR A 148 0.05 17.69 -0.09
N ALA A 149 1.03 16.86 -0.48
CA ALA A 149 0.83 15.83 -1.49
C ALA A 149 -0.10 14.69 -1.05
N ILE A 150 -0.19 14.42 0.26
CA ILE A 150 -1.01 13.31 0.78
C ILE A 150 -2.43 13.78 1.08
N LYS A 151 -2.59 14.96 1.70
CA LYS A 151 -3.90 15.62 1.84
C LYS A 151 -4.59 15.77 0.48
N PHE A 152 -3.80 16.03 -0.54
CA PHE A 152 -4.28 16.12 -1.91
C PHE A 152 -4.75 14.78 -2.48
N ALA A 153 -4.05 13.68 -2.24
CA ALA A 153 -4.46 12.35 -2.70
C ALA A 153 -5.80 11.91 -2.08
N GLU A 154 -6.02 12.15 -0.78
CA GLU A 154 -7.33 11.91 -0.15
C GLU A 154 -8.42 12.79 -0.76
N LYS A 155 -8.15 14.08 -0.95
CA LYS A 155 -9.07 15.02 -1.58
C LYS A 155 -9.50 14.54 -2.98
N PHE A 156 -8.56 14.07 -3.80
CA PHE A 156 -8.84 13.55 -5.14
C PHE A 156 -9.73 12.31 -5.10
N CYS A 157 -9.40 11.38 -4.22
CA CYS A 157 -10.22 10.20 -3.99
C CYS A 157 -11.67 10.59 -3.61
N GLN A 158 -11.84 11.55 -2.71
CA GLN A 158 -13.16 12.02 -2.28
C GLN A 158 -13.92 12.77 -3.38
N LEU A 159 -13.23 13.46 -4.30
CA LEU A 159 -13.88 14.10 -5.44
C LEU A 159 -14.48 13.06 -6.38
N TYR A 160 -13.74 11.98 -6.66
CA TYR A 160 -14.27 10.87 -7.44
C TYR A 160 -15.44 10.15 -6.76
N ASP A 161 -15.47 10.04 -5.42
CA ASP A 161 -16.66 9.55 -4.71
C ASP A 161 -17.89 10.44 -4.96
N LYS A 162 -17.70 11.76 -4.95
CA LYS A 162 -18.79 12.73 -5.17
C LYS A 162 -19.30 12.72 -6.61
N SER A 163 -18.39 12.62 -7.60
CA SER A 163 -18.74 12.59 -9.01
C SER A 163 -19.06 11.21 -9.56
N TYR A 164 -18.93 10.15 -8.74
CA TYR A 164 -19.06 8.75 -9.16
C TYR A 164 -20.34 8.45 -9.95
N LYS A 165 -21.46 9.09 -9.60
CA LYS A 165 -22.75 8.91 -10.27
C LYS A 165 -22.79 9.48 -11.69
N GLY A 166 -21.95 10.46 -12.01
CA GLY A 166 -21.86 11.09 -13.32
C GLY A 166 -21.12 10.25 -14.37
N PHE A 167 -20.36 9.25 -13.94
CA PHE A 167 -19.66 8.35 -14.85
C PHE A 167 -20.58 7.29 -15.44
N SER A 168 -20.28 6.91 -16.69
CA SER A 168 -20.80 5.72 -17.34
C SER A 168 -20.42 4.43 -16.57
N GLN A 169 -20.91 3.28 -17.01
CA GLN A 169 -20.53 2.01 -16.38
C GLN A 169 -19.04 1.69 -16.60
N GLU A 170 -18.50 2.02 -17.77
CA GLU A 170 -17.09 1.91 -18.12
C GLU A 170 -16.25 2.92 -17.32
N GLY A 171 -16.70 4.17 -17.22
CA GLY A 171 -16.07 5.21 -16.42
C GLY A 171 -15.96 4.83 -14.94
N LYS A 172 -17.02 4.25 -14.36
CA LYS A 172 -17.00 3.73 -12.97
C LYS A 172 -15.97 2.62 -12.77
N LYS A 173 -15.87 1.68 -13.72
CA LYS A 173 -14.84 0.63 -13.69
C LYS A 173 -13.44 1.25 -13.73
N TRP A 174 -13.23 2.25 -14.59
CA TRP A 174 -11.96 2.97 -14.66
C TRP A 174 -11.65 3.72 -13.37
N VAL A 175 -12.60 4.45 -12.77
CA VAL A 175 -12.42 5.15 -11.49
C VAL A 175 -12.02 4.18 -10.37
N ASP A 176 -12.75 3.06 -10.23
CA ASP A 176 -12.45 2.03 -9.24
C ASP A 176 -11.02 1.46 -9.44
N ALA A 177 -10.65 1.17 -10.69
CA ALA A 177 -9.34 0.63 -11.03
C ALA A 177 -8.22 1.64 -10.76
N VAL A 178 -8.38 2.92 -11.14
CA VAL A 178 -7.42 4.00 -10.90
C VAL A 178 -7.19 4.19 -9.40
N ARG A 179 -8.26 4.30 -8.61
CA ARG A 179 -8.13 4.50 -7.16
C ARG A 179 -7.41 3.32 -6.50
N LYS A 180 -7.76 2.09 -6.90
CA LYS A 180 -7.06 0.89 -6.42
C LYS A 180 -5.59 0.90 -6.81
N CYS A 181 -5.26 1.20 -8.07
CA CYS A 181 -3.88 1.29 -8.55
C CYS A 181 -3.07 2.31 -7.75
N LEU A 182 -3.62 3.51 -7.54
CA LEU A 182 -2.95 4.58 -6.78
C LEU A 182 -2.63 4.15 -5.35
N GLN A 183 -3.58 3.54 -4.63
CA GLN A 183 -3.34 3.09 -3.26
C GLN A 183 -2.36 1.91 -3.22
N VAL A 184 -2.54 0.89 -4.07
CA VAL A 184 -1.67 -0.30 -4.12
C VAL A 184 -0.21 0.07 -4.41
N LYS A 185 0.04 1.00 -5.35
CA LYS A 185 1.41 1.44 -5.68
C LYS A 185 2.10 2.19 -4.54
N LEU A 186 1.35 2.68 -3.56
CA LEU A 186 1.88 3.36 -2.38
C LEU A 186 2.03 2.42 -1.17
N VAL A 187 1.51 1.20 -1.20
CA VAL A 187 1.67 0.23 -0.10
C VAL A 187 3.16 -0.04 0.25
N PRO A 188 4.10 -0.17 -0.71
CA PRO A 188 5.51 -0.32 -0.33
C PRO A 188 6.08 0.88 0.44
N LEU A 189 5.39 2.03 0.43
CA LEU A 189 5.75 3.21 1.21
C LEU A 189 5.37 3.11 2.69
N ILE A 190 4.52 2.17 3.09
CA ILE A 190 4.19 1.95 4.51
C ILE A 190 4.97 0.80 5.15
N ASP A 191 5.81 0.09 4.39
CA ASP A 191 6.67 -0.97 4.92
C ASP A 191 7.75 -0.45 5.87
N THR A 192 7.96 -1.17 6.97
CA THR A 192 8.76 -0.76 8.13
C THR A 192 10.27 -0.82 7.90
N PHE A 193 10.74 -1.66 6.97
CA PHE A 193 12.18 -1.84 6.68
C PHE A 193 12.80 -0.72 5.85
N ARG A 194 11.99 0.21 5.35
CA ARG A 194 12.46 1.25 4.44
C ARG A 194 12.57 2.58 5.15
N VAL A 195 13.75 3.19 5.06
CA VAL A 195 13.97 4.59 5.45
C VAL A 195 13.39 5.47 4.35
N LYS A 196 12.52 6.42 4.72
CA LYS A 196 11.80 7.24 3.75
C LYS A 196 11.73 8.68 4.23
N THR A 197 11.93 9.62 3.31
CA THR A 197 11.75 11.05 3.56
C THR A 197 10.38 11.52 3.07
N CYS A 198 9.92 12.68 3.54
CA CYS A 198 8.69 13.31 3.02
C CYS A 198 8.80 13.64 1.53
N LYS A 199 10.02 13.95 1.06
CA LYS A 199 10.33 14.14 -0.36
C LYS A 199 10.13 12.86 -1.18
N ASP A 200 10.59 11.71 -0.69
CA ASP A 200 10.42 10.42 -1.38
C ASP A 200 8.94 10.03 -1.47
N LEU A 201 8.19 10.27 -0.39
CA LEU A 201 6.76 10.04 -0.33
C LEU A 201 6.03 10.87 -1.38
N LYS A 202 6.28 12.19 -1.39
CA LYS A 202 5.76 13.12 -2.38
C LYS A 202 6.10 12.69 -3.81
N SER A 203 7.38 12.47 -4.09
CA SER A 203 7.83 12.12 -5.44
C SER A 203 7.20 10.82 -5.95
N THR A 204 7.10 9.82 -5.08
CA THR A 204 6.49 8.54 -5.43
C THR A 204 4.99 8.70 -5.68
N ALA A 205 4.26 9.38 -4.79
CA ALA A 205 2.83 9.64 -4.94
C ALA A 205 2.50 10.40 -6.23
N PHE A 206 3.31 11.38 -6.62
CA PHE A 206 3.10 12.07 -7.89
C PHE A 206 3.32 11.14 -9.10
N LYS A 207 4.41 10.35 -9.09
CA LYS A 207 4.78 9.47 -10.22
C LYS A 207 3.77 8.34 -10.48
N THR A 208 2.92 7.97 -9.52
CA THR A 208 1.92 6.91 -9.72
C THR A 208 0.71 7.36 -10.56
N HIS A 209 0.45 8.66 -10.68
CA HIS A 209 -0.78 9.16 -11.31
C HIS A 209 -0.90 8.78 -12.78
N SER A 210 0.00 9.26 -13.65
CA SER A 210 -0.10 8.99 -15.09
C SER A 210 -0.12 7.49 -15.43
N PRO A 211 0.76 6.63 -14.86
CA PRO A 211 0.69 5.18 -15.10
C PRO A 211 -0.65 4.56 -14.68
N CYS A 212 -1.21 4.97 -13.54
CA CYS A 212 -2.49 4.43 -13.08
C CYS A 212 -3.68 4.95 -13.92
N TYR A 213 -3.65 6.18 -14.43
CA TYR A 213 -4.73 6.70 -15.28
C TYR A 213 -4.74 6.03 -16.66
N LEU A 214 -3.54 5.75 -17.19
CA LEU A 214 -3.37 5.16 -18.51
C LEU A 214 -3.49 3.63 -18.51
N ASN A 215 -3.15 2.98 -17.39
CA ASN A 215 -3.07 1.52 -17.30
C ASN A 215 -3.22 1.02 -15.84
N PRO A 216 -4.41 1.22 -15.21
CA PRO A 216 -4.65 0.94 -13.79
C PRO A 216 -4.60 -0.55 -13.43
N ASP A 217 -4.92 -1.45 -14.36
CA ASP A 217 -4.95 -2.89 -14.14
C ASP A 217 -4.53 -3.66 -15.42
N GLU A 218 -4.85 -4.94 -15.52
CA GLU A 218 -4.66 -5.74 -16.75
C GLU A 218 -5.82 -5.67 -17.73
N THR A 219 -6.92 -5.06 -17.32
CA THR A 219 -8.00 -4.83 -18.25
C THR A 219 -7.56 -3.73 -19.21
N SER A 220 -8.17 -3.70 -20.38
CA SER A 220 -7.85 -2.71 -21.39
C SER A 220 -8.41 -1.29 -21.08
N LEU A 221 -8.68 -1.03 -19.79
CA LEU A 221 -9.13 0.24 -19.23
C LEU A 221 -7.99 1.25 -19.28
N SER A 222 -8.29 2.43 -19.79
CA SER A 222 -7.35 3.54 -19.92
C SER A 222 -8.14 4.82 -20.05
N TYR A 223 -7.63 5.92 -19.51
CA TYR A 223 -8.22 7.25 -19.71
C TYR A 223 -8.43 7.55 -21.20
N CYS A 224 -7.49 7.12 -22.05
CA CYS A 224 -7.53 7.32 -23.51
C CYS A 224 -8.72 6.63 -24.19
N ARG A 225 -9.30 5.61 -23.55
CA ARG A 225 -10.40 4.80 -24.08
C ARG A 225 -11.76 5.14 -23.46
N LEU A 226 -11.80 6.09 -22.53
CA LEU A 226 -13.06 6.61 -21.99
C LEU A 226 -13.83 7.37 -23.07
N SER A 227 -15.16 7.42 -22.93
CA SER A 227 -15.99 8.30 -23.75
C SER A 227 -15.67 9.76 -23.46
N ASN A 228 -16.07 10.66 -24.36
CA ASN A 228 -15.83 12.09 -24.14
C ASN A 228 -16.59 12.60 -22.89
N GLU A 229 -17.78 12.08 -22.61
CA GLU A 229 -18.56 12.43 -21.42
C GLU A 229 -17.85 12.00 -20.12
N ASP A 230 -17.24 10.81 -20.11
CA ASP A 230 -16.45 10.35 -18.98
C ASP A 230 -15.17 11.18 -18.82
N LYS A 231 -14.47 11.52 -19.91
CA LYS A 231 -13.29 12.41 -19.89
C LYS A 231 -13.65 13.80 -19.36
N ASP A 232 -14.77 14.36 -19.79
CA ASP A 232 -15.30 15.62 -19.28
C ASP A 232 -15.60 15.52 -17.78
N THR A 233 -16.23 14.42 -17.35
CA THR A 233 -16.50 14.14 -15.94
C THR A 233 -15.20 14.06 -15.13
N VAL A 234 -14.16 13.39 -15.64
CA VAL A 234 -12.82 13.38 -15.02
C VAL A 234 -12.30 14.80 -14.88
N PHE A 235 -12.25 15.57 -15.97
CA PHE A 235 -11.72 16.93 -15.99
C PHE A 235 -12.42 17.81 -14.95
N TRP A 236 -13.76 17.84 -14.94
CA TRP A 236 -14.53 18.63 -13.99
C TRP A 236 -14.40 18.16 -12.54
N THR A 237 -14.25 16.85 -12.32
CA THR A 237 -14.04 16.27 -10.98
C THR A 237 -12.78 16.84 -10.33
N ILE A 238 -11.69 16.91 -11.09
CA ILE A 238 -10.38 17.30 -10.56
C ILE A 238 -10.11 18.80 -10.70
N LYS A 239 -10.76 19.52 -11.64
CA LYS A 239 -10.47 20.93 -12.00
C LYS A 239 -10.38 21.85 -10.79
N SER A 240 -11.33 21.74 -9.85
CA SER A 240 -11.38 22.54 -8.61
C SER A 240 -10.20 22.31 -7.66
N SER A 241 -9.44 21.25 -7.90
CA SER A 241 -8.35 20.78 -7.07
C SER A 241 -7.07 20.60 -7.86
N ILE A 242 -7.02 21.00 -9.13
CA ILE A 242 -5.79 21.02 -9.90
C ILE A 242 -4.85 22.06 -9.27
N TRP A 243 -3.79 21.57 -8.64
CA TRP A 243 -2.60 22.34 -8.32
C TRP A 243 -1.80 22.54 -9.62
N GLU A 244 -1.14 23.69 -9.82
CA GLU A 244 -0.37 23.97 -11.05
C GLU A 244 0.66 22.86 -11.38
N GLY A 245 1.25 22.22 -10.36
CA GLY A 245 2.17 21.09 -10.54
C GLY A 245 1.56 19.78 -11.05
N ILE A 246 0.23 19.64 -11.07
CA ILE A 246 -0.50 18.47 -11.58
C ILE A 246 -1.01 18.69 -13.00
N LEU A 247 -1.21 19.94 -13.43
CA LEU A 247 -1.55 20.27 -14.83
C LEU A 247 -0.58 19.62 -15.80
N ALA A 248 0.73 19.78 -15.57
CA ALA A 248 1.77 19.20 -16.42
C ALA A 248 1.81 17.66 -16.44
N HIS A 249 1.12 16.97 -15.52
CA HIS A 249 0.93 15.52 -15.55
C HIS A 249 -0.40 15.11 -16.20
N PHE A 250 -1.45 15.90 -16.04
CA PHE A 250 -2.68 15.74 -16.82
C PHE A 250 -2.44 15.99 -18.30
N GLU A 251 -1.69 17.03 -18.67
CA GLU A 251 -1.30 17.30 -20.07
C GLU A 251 -0.57 16.13 -20.75
N ARG A 252 0.17 15.30 -19.99
CA ARG A 252 0.77 14.07 -20.56
C ARG A 252 -0.23 12.94 -20.74
N THR A 253 -1.25 12.91 -19.89
CA THR A 253 -2.33 11.91 -19.88
C THR A 253 -3.38 12.26 -20.94
N ASP A 254 -3.53 13.56 -21.24
CA ASP A 254 -4.38 14.15 -22.29
C ASP A 254 -3.72 14.12 -23.69
N ARG A 255 -2.58 13.44 -23.87
CA ARG A 255 -2.01 13.15 -25.22
C ARG A 255 -2.69 11.95 -25.90
N CYS A 256 -3.98 11.85 -25.64
CA CYS A 256 -4.97 10.93 -26.16
C CYS A 256 -6.21 11.78 -26.47
#